data_AF-A0A2D9QMC1-F1
#
_entry.id   AF-A0A2D9QMC1-F1
#
_cell.length_a   1.000
_cell.length_b   1.000
_cell.length_c   1.000
_cell.angle_alpha   90.00
_cell.angle_beta   90.00
_cell.angle_gamma   90.00
#
_symmetry.space_group_name_H-M   'P 1'
#
loop_
_entity.id
_entity.type
_entity.pdbx_description
1 polymer ?
#
loop_
_entity_poly.entity_id
_entity_poly.type
_entity_poly.pdbx_seq_one_letter_code
_entity_poly.pdbx_strand_id
1 'polypeptide(L)'
;TNSAGTGYTSGDQCELVSSGTGSGASVNIIVTAGEIVGFGLNLVPGNGYSIGEIVTINCGSNPNSGDYSVSSIEDQNTVTVINTGSETVDLSHIFLTLSDTGTKAQGTPFTPFVNHYSGPNLFLFPGEQLSTDAFPLDPTTHGFAIGDDPDRAFLAIYDYNDAKTVTVT
;
A
#
# COMPACT_ATOMS: atom_id res chain seq x y z
N THR A 1 9.64 29.46 -1.19
CA THR A 1 8.57 30.43 -1.49
C THR A 1 7.63 29.76 -2.47
N ASN A 2 6.40 29.50 -2.05
CA ASN A 2 5.43 28.77 -2.88
C ASN A 2 5.02 29.68 -4.04
N SER A 3 5.08 29.13 -5.25
CA SER A 3 4.53 29.79 -6.42
C SER A 3 3.08 29.36 -6.48
N ALA A 4 2.18 30.19 -5.94
CA ALA A 4 0.75 29.86 -5.84
C ALA A 4 0.14 29.45 -7.20
N GLY A 5 0.80 29.79 -8.32
CA GLY A 5 0.46 29.30 -9.64
C GLY A 5 -0.97 29.69 -10.04
N THR A 6 -1.41 29.18 -11.20
CA THR A 6 -2.83 29.19 -11.59
C THR A 6 -3.08 27.92 -12.41
N GLY A 7 -4.34 27.50 -12.55
CA GLY A 7 -4.72 26.36 -13.39
C GLY A 7 -4.96 25.04 -12.64
N TYR A 8 -5.10 25.10 -11.31
CA TYR A 8 -5.49 23.96 -10.48
C TYR A 8 -6.99 23.98 -10.19
N THR A 9 -7.60 22.80 -10.12
CA THR A 9 -9.00 22.61 -9.75
C THR A 9 -9.08 21.87 -8.42
N SER A 10 -10.07 22.21 -7.59
CA SER A 10 -10.32 21.46 -6.36
C SER A 10 -10.61 20.00 -6.71
N GLY A 11 -9.92 19.08 -6.04
CA GLY A 11 -9.98 17.65 -6.31
C GLY A 11 -8.86 17.13 -7.20
N ASP A 12 -8.05 17.98 -7.82
CA ASP A 12 -6.84 17.55 -8.53
C ASP A 12 -5.92 16.80 -7.55
N GLN A 13 -5.36 15.68 -8.02
CA GLN A 13 -4.40 14.90 -7.27
C GLN A 13 -2.98 15.33 -7.64
N CYS A 14 -2.19 15.74 -6.64
CA CYS A 14 -0.86 16.29 -6.84
C CYS A 14 0.19 15.51 -6.06
N GLU A 15 1.32 15.24 -6.72
CA GLU A 15 2.43 14.52 -6.12
C GLU A 15 3.13 15.34 -5.02
N LEU A 16 3.56 14.63 -3.97
CA LEU A 16 4.36 15.16 -2.89
C LEU A 16 5.85 14.98 -3.22
N VAL A 17 6.60 16.08 -3.17
CA VAL A 17 8.05 16.09 -3.31
C VAL A 17 8.69 16.31 -1.95
N SER A 18 9.26 15.23 -1.43
CA SER A 18 10.07 15.25 -0.20
C SER A 18 11.44 15.88 -0.48
N SER A 19 12.00 16.54 0.54
CA SER A 19 13.40 16.97 0.54
C SER A 19 14.35 15.87 1.03
N GLY A 20 13.80 14.76 1.52
CA GLY A 20 14.49 13.56 1.99
C GLY A 20 14.28 12.36 1.06
N THR A 21 13.83 11.23 1.63
CA THR A 21 13.66 9.95 0.92
C THR A 21 12.23 9.68 0.45
N GLY A 22 11.29 10.57 0.76
CA GLY A 22 9.87 10.39 0.47
C GLY A 22 9.58 10.29 -1.03
N SER A 23 8.79 9.30 -1.45
CA SER A 23 8.38 9.15 -2.86
C SER A 23 7.02 8.48 -3.04
N GLY A 24 6.35 8.79 -4.15
CA GLY A 24 5.14 8.09 -4.61
C GLY A 24 3.83 8.49 -3.92
N ALA A 25 3.86 9.46 -2.99
CA ALA A 25 2.66 9.97 -2.36
C ALA A 25 2.00 11.09 -3.19
N SER A 26 0.67 11.19 -3.11
CA SER A 26 -0.06 12.32 -3.67
C SER A 26 -1.30 12.69 -2.86
N VAL A 27 -1.64 13.98 -2.84
CA VAL A 27 -2.80 14.51 -2.11
C VAL A 27 -3.76 15.20 -3.07
N ASN A 28 -5.05 15.10 -2.77
CA ASN A 28 -6.02 15.97 -3.42
C ASN A 28 -5.95 17.37 -2.83
N ILE A 29 -6.06 18.39 -3.67
CA ILE A 29 -6.04 19.79 -3.22
C ILE A 29 -7.44 20.40 -3.13
N ILE A 30 -7.58 21.40 -2.28
CA ILE A 30 -8.75 22.27 -2.19
C ILE A 30 -8.34 23.65 -2.68
N VAL A 31 -9.06 24.16 -3.69
CA VAL A 31 -8.74 25.42 -4.35
C VAL A 31 -9.85 26.44 -4.11
N THR A 32 -9.49 27.66 -3.71
CA THR A 32 -10.41 28.81 -3.65
C THR A 32 -9.78 29.98 -4.38
N ALA A 33 -10.53 30.61 -5.28
CA ALA A 33 -10.06 31.74 -6.10
C ALA A 33 -8.76 31.47 -6.89
N GLY A 34 -8.48 30.21 -7.22
CA GLY A 34 -7.27 29.80 -7.95
C GLY A 34 -6.06 29.48 -7.08
N GLU A 35 -6.16 29.64 -5.76
CA GLU A 35 -5.11 29.32 -4.79
C GLU A 35 -5.41 28.03 -4.03
N ILE A 36 -4.38 27.26 -3.70
CA ILE A 36 -4.49 26.08 -2.84
C ILE A 36 -4.70 26.56 -1.41
N VAL A 37 -5.86 26.25 -0.83
CA VAL A 37 -6.25 26.63 0.53
C VAL A 37 -6.30 25.46 1.50
N GLY A 38 -6.11 24.24 1.01
CA GLY A 38 -6.07 23.04 1.85
C GLY A 38 -5.96 21.75 1.05
N PHE A 39 -6.13 20.63 1.75
CA PHE A 39 -5.97 19.27 1.24
C PHE A 39 -7.20 18.43 1.53
N GLY A 40 -7.56 17.56 0.59
CA GLY A 40 -8.64 16.60 0.72
C GLY A 40 -8.22 15.35 1.49
N LEU A 41 -9.21 14.51 1.82
CA LEU A 41 -9.00 13.26 2.59
C LEU A 41 -8.47 12.09 1.73
N ASN A 42 -8.43 12.23 0.40
CA ASN A 42 -8.00 11.18 -0.52
C ASN A 42 -6.49 11.22 -0.73
N LEU A 43 -5.74 10.97 0.33
CA LEU A 43 -4.31 10.77 0.25
C LEU A 43 -4.01 9.43 -0.42
N VAL A 44 -3.16 9.45 -1.46
CA VAL A 44 -2.51 8.25 -1.97
C VAL A 44 -1.19 8.10 -1.22
N PRO A 45 -1.00 7.00 -0.47
CA PRO A 45 0.17 6.83 0.36
C PRO A 45 1.46 6.66 -0.46
N GLY A 46 2.61 7.06 0.07
CA GLY A 46 3.95 6.86 -0.50
C GLY A 46 5.00 6.55 0.54
N ASN A 47 6.20 6.14 0.13
CA ASN A 47 7.19 5.60 1.06
C ASN A 47 8.20 6.63 1.54
N GLY A 48 8.66 6.49 2.79
CA GLY A 48 9.85 7.16 3.32
C GLY A 48 9.64 8.59 3.77
N TYR A 49 8.39 8.98 4.05
CA TYR A 49 8.02 10.27 4.62
C TYR A 49 8.03 10.23 6.14
N SER A 50 8.48 11.31 6.78
CA SER A 50 8.42 11.43 8.24
C SER A 50 7.21 12.25 8.68
N ILE A 51 6.55 11.86 9.77
CA ILE A 51 5.48 12.70 10.37
C ILE A 51 6.05 14.07 10.74
N GLY A 52 5.35 15.13 10.34
CA GLY A 52 5.75 16.52 10.54
C GLY A 52 6.71 17.05 9.48
N GLU A 53 7.18 16.20 8.55
CA GLU A 53 7.92 16.67 7.38
C GLU A 53 7.07 17.64 6.56
N ILE A 54 7.67 18.77 6.18
CA ILE A 54 7.06 19.69 5.22
C ILE A 54 7.54 19.29 3.84
N VAL A 55 6.62 18.82 3.02
CA VAL A 55 6.88 18.43 1.64
C VAL A 55 6.32 19.47 0.69
N THR A 56 7.04 19.69 -0.41
CA THR A 56 6.60 20.56 -1.48
C THR A 56 5.58 19.83 -2.34
N ILE A 57 4.52 20.52 -2.73
CA ILE A 57 3.51 19.98 -3.64
C ILE A 57 3.81 20.49 -5.04
N ASN A 58 3.82 19.58 -6.00
CA ASN A 58 3.89 19.91 -7.41
C ASN A 58 2.54 19.59 -8.06
N CYS A 59 1.68 20.61 -8.16
CA CYS A 59 0.44 20.54 -8.91
C CYS A 59 0.64 21.10 -10.32
N GLY A 60 0.00 20.46 -11.31
CA GLY A 60 -0.05 20.91 -12.71
C GLY A 60 1.32 21.22 -13.31
N SER A 61 1.46 22.36 -14.00
CA SER A 61 2.69 22.72 -14.73
C SER A 61 3.70 23.55 -13.93
N ASN A 62 3.33 24.06 -12.74
CA ASN A 62 4.24 24.87 -11.92
C ASN A 62 4.73 24.06 -10.71
N PRO A 63 6.05 23.93 -10.51
CA PRO A 63 6.59 23.34 -9.30
C PRO A 63 6.40 24.27 -8.09
N ASN A 64 6.36 23.69 -6.88
CA ASN A 64 6.19 24.39 -5.61
C ASN A 64 4.85 25.13 -5.48
N SER A 65 3.75 24.46 -5.83
CA SER A 65 2.38 24.99 -5.78
C SER A 65 1.88 25.23 -4.35
N GLY A 66 2.45 24.52 -3.37
CA GLY A 66 2.12 24.66 -1.96
C GLY A 66 3.02 23.79 -1.08
N ASP A 67 2.83 23.89 0.23
CA ASP A 67 3.49 23.04 1.22
C ASP A 67 2.44 22.17 1.92
N TYR A 68 2.72 20.90 2.07
CA TYR A 68 1.93 19.95 2.86
C TYR A 68 2.76 19.49 4.06
N SER A 69 2.13 19.41 5.23
CA SER A 69 2.75 18.78 6.39
C SER A 69 2.24 17.35 6.51
N VAL A 70 3.16 16.40 6.41
CA VAL A 70 2.85 14.97 6.51
C VAL A 70 2.28 14.69 7.90
N SER A 71 1.01 14.27 7.94
CA SER A 71 0.28 14.08 9.20
C SER A 71 0.20 12.62 9.66
N SER A 72 0.51 11.68 8.77
CA SER A 72 0.61 10.24 9.03
C SER A 72 1.73 9.64 8.18
N ILE A 73 2.31 8.51 8.61
CA ILE A 73 3.27 7.76 7.78
C ILE A 73 2.52 7.23 6.57
N GLU A 74 3.04 7.41 5.37
CA GLU A 74 2.32 7.05 4.15
C GLU A 74 2.82 5.74 3.54
N ASP A 75 3.63 4.98 4.29
CA ASP A 75 4.38 3.85 3.75
C ASP A 75 3.48 2.76 3.16
N GLN A 76 3.91 2.26 2.01
CA GLN A 76 3.25 1.17 1.32
C GLN A 76 4.04 -0.12 1.48
N ASN A 77 3.32 -1.17 1.81
CA ASN A 77 3.83 -2.51 2.03
C ASN A 77 3.71 -3.32 0.75
N THR A 78 4.67 -4.20 0.53
CA THR A 78 4.58 -5.25 -0.49
C THR A 78 4.93 -6.59 0.15
N VAL A 79 4.17 -7.62 -0.19
CA VAL A 79 4.43 -8.98 0.28
C VAL A 79 4.79 -9.84 -0.92
N THR A 80 5.96 -10.49 -0.86
CA THR A 80 6.40 -11.43 -1.90
C THR A 80 6.39 -12.84 -1.35
N VAL A 81 5.75 -13.76 -2.07
CA VAL A 81 5.69 -15.19 -1.75
C VAL A 81 6.38 -15.97 -2.86
N ILE A 82 7.24 -16.92 -2.47
CA ILE A 82 7.96 -17.82 -3.37
C ILE A 82 7.57 -19.25 -3.03
N ASN A 83 7.17 -20.04 -4.03
CA ASN A 83 6.90 -21.46 -3.83
C ASN A 83 8.20 -22.26 -4.01
N THR A 84 8.85 -22.59 -2.91
CA THR A 84 10.05 -23.44 -2.90
C THR A 84 9.73 -24.93 -2.74
N GLY A 85 8.43 -25.29 -2.69
CA GLY A 85 7.95 -26.66 -2.57
C GLY A 85 7.82 -27.37 -3.92
N SER A 86 7.26 -28.59 -3.90
CA SER A 86 7.02 -29.40 -5.10
C SER A 86 5.57 -29.33 -5.59
N GLU A 87 4.67 -28.80 -4.78
CA GLU A 87 3.23 -28.76 -5.02
C GLU A 87 2.78 -27.36 -5.45
N THR A 88 1.80 -27.30 -6.36
CA THR A 88 1.15 -26.05 -6.74
C THR A 88 0.26 -25.54 -5.60
N VAL A 89 0.32 -24.24 -5.32
CA VAL A 89 -0.50 -23.59 -4.29
C VAL A 89 -1.60 -22.74 -4.93
N ASP A 90 -2.85 -22.89 -4.50
CA ASP A 90 -3.93 -21.96 -4.86
C ASP A 90 -3.76 -20.64 -4.08
N LEU A 91 -3.75 -19.51 -4.79
CA LEU A 91 -3.53 -18.20 -4.16
C LEU A 91 -4.63 -17.82 -3.16
N SER A 92 -5.84 -18.32 -3.35
CA SER A 92 -6.95 -18.10 -2.41
C SER A 92 -6.75 -18.82 -1.07
N HIS A 93 -5.83 -19.78 -1.01
CA HIS A 93 -5.48 -20.52 0.19
C HIS A 93 -4.31 -19.92 0.96
N ILE A 94 -3.74 -18.81 0.48
CA ILE A 94 -2.64 -18.09 1.15
C ILE A 94 -3.21 -17.06 2.11
N PHE A 95 -2.89 -17.23 3.39
CA PHE A 95 -3.28 -16.35 4.48
C PHE A 95 -2.02 -15.77 5.12
N LEU A 96 -2.03 -14.46 5.35
CA LEU A 96 -0.92 -13.75 5.99
C LEU A 96 -1.40 -13.04 7.24
N THR A 97 -0.54 -13.04 8.26
CA THR A 97 -0.76 -12.26 9.48
C THR A 97 0.52 -11.49 9.80
N LEU A 98 0.42 -10.18 9.85
CA LEU A 98 1.52 -9.31 10.26
C LEU A 98 1.69 -9.35 11.79
N SER A 99 2.90 -9.08 12.27
CA SER A 99 3.22 -9.00 13.69
C SER A 99 4.42 -8.09 13.89
N ASP A 100 4.50 -7.49 15.07
CA ASP A 100 5.62 -6.67 15.51
C ASP A 100 6.35 -7.40 16.64
N THR A 101 7.65 -7.64 16.49
CA THR A 101 8.47 -8.33 17.49
C THR A 101 8.75 -7.49 18.74
N GLY A 102 8.85 -6.17 18.59
CA GLY A 102 9.14 -5.23 19.66
C GLY A 102 7.98 -5.12 20.64
N THR A 103 6.77 -4.91 20.14
CA THR A 103 5.56 -4.84 20.98
C THR A 103 4.91 -6.21 21.22
N LYS A 104 5.28 -7.23 20.46
CA LYS A 104 4.64 -8.56 20.43
C LYS A 104 3.17 -8.50 20.00
N ALA A 105 2.77 -7.44 19.31
CA ALA A 105 1.45 -7.33 18.73
C ALA A 105 1.32 -8.29 17.53
N GLN A 106 0.15 -8.88 17.38
CA GLN A 106 -0.22 -9.68 16.23
C GLN A 106 -1.44 -9.05 15.58
N GLY A 107 -1.37 -8.88 14.26
CA GLY A 107 -2.44 -8.32 13.47
C GLY A 107 -3.56 -9.31 13.24
N THR A 108 -4.53 -8.90 12.42
CA THR A 108 -5.59 -9.77 11.91
C THR A 108 -5.09 -10.53 10.68
N PRO A 109 -5.38 -11.84 10.55
CA PRO A 109 -5.16 -12.52 9.30
C PRO A 109 -5.96 -11.83 8.19
N PHE A 110 -5.29 -11.32 7.15
CA PHE A 110 -5.96 -10.68 6.03
C PHE A 110 -6.13 -11.67 4.88
N THR A 111 -7.35 -11.72 4.36
CA THR A 111 -7.86 -12.85 3.58
C THR A 111 -8.46 -12.41 2.25
N PRO A 112 -8.06 -12.99 1.10
CA PRO A 112 -6.85 -13.75 0.82
C PRO A 112 -5.73 -12.85 0.25
N PHE A 113 -4.53 -13.39 0.03
CA PHE A 113 -3.45 -12.72 -0.71
C PHE A 113 -3.93 -12.02 -2.00
N VAL A 114 -4.93 -12.60 -2.68
CA VAL A 114 -5.56 -12.04 -3.89
C VAL A 114 -6.21 -10.68 -3.71
N ASN A 115 -6.57 -10.25 -2.49
CA ASN A 115 -7.12 -8.91 -2.27
C ASN A 115 -6.09 -7.79 -2.54
N HIS A 116 -4.81 -8.13 -2.46
CA HIS A 116 -3.71 -7.23 -2.73
C HIS A 116 -2.93 -7.68 -3.96
N TYR A 117 -3.45 -8.57 -4.80
CA TYR A 117 -2.76 -9.05 -6.00
C TYR A 117 -3.66 -8.88 -7.22
N SER A 118 -3.26 -8.02 -8.16
CA SER A 118 -3.99 -7.73 -9.39
C SER A 118 -3.58 -8.59 -10.61
N GLY A 119 -2.64 -9.53 -10.43
CA GLY A 119 -2.16 -10.36 -11.54
C GLY A 119 -3.16 -11.46 -11.94
N PRO A 120 -2.97 -12.06 -13.14
CA PRO A 120 -3.92 -13.03 -13.68
C PRO A 120 -3.78 -14.44 -13.08
N ASN A 121 -2.71 -14.71 -12.32
CA ASN A 121 -2.43 -16.03 -11.80
C ASN A 121 -3.45 -16.39 -10.72
N LEU A 122 -3.98 -17.61 -10.77
CA LEU A 122 -4.80 -18.20 -9.70
C LEU A 122 -4.00 -19.16 -8.82
N PHE A 123 -2.83 -19.56 -9.31
CA PHE A 123 -1.96 -20.54 -8.68
C PHE A 123 -0.52 -20.04 -8.66
N LEU A 124 0.23 -20.50 -7.66
CA LEU A 124 1.67 -20.34 -7.55
C LEU A 124 2.34 -21.70 -7.78
N PHE A 125 2.94 -21.89 -8.96
CA PHE A 125 3.61 -23.14 -9.31
C PHE A 125 4.97 -23.27 -8.61
N PRO A 126 5.51 -24.49 -8.47
CA PRO A 126 6.85 -24.72 -7.94
C PRO A 126 7.92 -23.87 -8.65
N GLY A 127 8.72 -23.15 -7.86
CA GLY A 127 9.77 -22.25 -8.34
C GLY A 127 9.29 -20.85 -8.73
N GLU A 128 7.98 -20.58 -8.75
CA GLU A 128 7.46 -19.24 -9.04
C GLU A 128 7.48 -18.33 -7.81
N GLN A 129 7.47 -17.02 -8.09
CA GLN A 129 7.26 -15.97 -7.11
C GLN A 129 6.15 -15.03 -7.56
N LEU A 130 5.39 -14.51 -6.59
CA LEU A 130 4.41 -13.46 -6.82
C LEU A 130 4.52 -12.42 -5.71
N SER A 131 4.25 -11.17 -6.06
CA SER A 131 4.21 -10.04 -5.13
C SER A 131 2.83 -9.40 -5.17
N THR A 132 2.36 -8.95 -4.01
CA THR A 132 1.19 -8.06 -3.96
C THR A 132 1.50 -6.75 -4.69
N ASP A 133 0.45 -6.05 -5.09
CA ASP A 133 0.48 -4.61 -5.27
C ASP A 133 0.89 -3.93 -3.96
N ALA A 134 1.32 -2.67 -4.06
CA ALA A 134 1.64 -1.86 -2.89
C ALA A 134 0.36 -1.48 -2.14
N PHE A 135 0.34 -1.58 -0.82
CA PHE A 135 -0.83 -1.25 0.01
C PHE A 135 -0.44 -0.60 1.36
N PRO A 136 -1.24 0.35 1.88
CA PRO A 136 -1.04 0.89 3.23
C PRO A 136 -1.52 -0.10 4.31
N LEU A 137 -0.99 0.04 5.53
CA LEU A 137 -1.56 -0.64 6.70
C LEU A 137 -2.95 -0.06 7.02
N ASP A 138 -3.80 -0.93 7.58
CA ASP A 138 -5.19 -0.63 7.91
C ASP A 138 -5.56 -1.38 9.20
N PRO A 139 -6.04 -0.67 10.25
CA PRO A 139 -6.33 -1.29 11.54
C PRO A 139 -7.44 -2.36 11.49
N THR A 140 -8.34 -2.28 10.51
CA THR A 140 -9.49 -3.16 10.39
C THR A 140 -9.17 -4.44 9.60
N THR A 141 -8.34 -4.34 8.55
CA THR A 141 -7.97 -5.51 7.73
C THR A 141 -6.69 -6.18 8.21
N HIS A 142 -5.68 -5.40 8.61
CA HIS A 142 -4.35 -5.87 8.97
C HIS A 142 -4.12 -5.91 10.49
N GLY A 143 -4.93 -5.19 11.27
CA GLY A 143 -4.78 -5.07 12.73
C GLY A 143 -3.68 -4.10 13.16
N PHE A 144 -3.13 -3.33 12.22
CA PHE A 144 -2.09 -2.32 12.44
C PHE A 144 -2.52 -1.00 11.82
N ALA A 145 -2.31 0.09 12.54
CA ALA A 145 -2.54 1.42 12.05
C ALA A 145 -1.47 1.83 11.03
N ILE A 146 -1.84 2.83 10.24
CA ILE A 146 -0.92 3.52 9.36
C ILE A 146 0.22 4.13 10.20
N GLY A 147 1.46 3.69 9.93
CA GLY A 147 2.66 4.07 10.67
C GLY A 147 3.12 3.13 11.79
N ASP A 148 2.39 2.03 12.02
CA ASP A 148 2.95 0.91 12.78
C ASP A 148 4.05 0.22 11.95
N ASP A 149 4.97 -0.45 12.63
CA ASP A 149 6.12 -1.14 12.01
C ASP A 149 6.06 -2.66 12.28
N PRO A 150 5.12 -3.41 11.66
CA PRO A 150 5.14 -4.85 11.74
C PRO A 150 6.34 -5.41 10.97
N ASP A 151 7.31 -5.94 11.70
CA ASP A 151 8.59 -6.42 11.20
C ASP A 151 8.64 -7.93 10.92
N ARG A 152 7.50 -8.63 11.08
CA ARG A 152 7.40 -10.08 10.85
C ARG A 152 6.04 -10.48 10.31
N ALA A 153 6.02 -11.40 9.35
CA ALA A 153 4.80 -12.02 8.84
C ALA A 153 4.75 -13.53 9.14
N PHE A 154 3.55 -14.02 9.45
CA PHE A 154 3.24 -15.44 9.51
C PHE A 154 2.44 -15.83 8.26
N LEU A 155 2.91 -16.86 7.56
CA LEU A 155 2.26 -17.42 6.38
C LEU A 155 1.58 -18.74 6.75
N ALA A 156 0.30 -18.85 6.44
CA ALA A 156 -0.47 -20.10 6.53
C ALA A 156 -1.04 -20.44 5.16
N ILE A 157 -0.90 -21.69 4.75
CA ILE A 157 -1.48 -22.23 3.52
C ILE A 157 -2.50 -23.29 3.94
N TYR A 158 -3.78 -23.04 3.71
CA TYR A 158 -4.84 -23.99 4.02
C TYR A 158 -5.10 -24.88 2.81
N ASP A 159 -4.56 -26.08 2.86
CA ASP A 159 -4.76 -27.06 1.79
C ASP A 159 -6.07 -27.83 2.02
N TYR A 160 -7.13 -27.44 1.34
CA TYR A 160 -8.35 -28.25 1.25
C TYR A 160 -8.09 -29.39 0.25
N ASN A 161 -7.40 -30.44 0.70
CA ASN A 161 -7.21 -31.64 -0.11
C ASN A 161 -8.58 -32.29 -0.39
N ASP A 162 -9.12 -32.08 -1.60
CA ASP A 162 -10.30 -32.79 -2.11
C ASP A 162 -9.88 -33.73 -3.24
N ALA A 163 -9.95 -35.04 -2.97
CA ALA A 163 -9.64 -36.06 -3.96
C ALA A 163 -10.84 -36.26 -4.90
N LYS A 164 -10.78 -35.71 -6.11
CA LYS A 164 -11.76 -35.97 -7.17
C LYS A 164 -11.39 -37.22 -7.96
N THR A 165 -12.30 -38.19 -8.03
CA THR A 165 -12.16 -39.36 -8.90
C THR A 165 -12.28 -38.95 -10.36
N VAL A 166 -11.26 -39.26 -11.17
CA VAL A 166 -11.30 -39.10 -12.63
C VAL A 166 -11.68 -40.44 -13.26
N THR A 167 -12.76 -40.47 -14.04
CA THR A 167 -13.13 -41.62 -14.86
C THR A 167 -12.73 -41.35 -16.30
N VAL A 168 -11.87 -42.19 -16.87
CA VAL A 168 -11.58 -42.20 -18.31
C VAL A 168 -12.60 -43.12 -18.99
N THR A 169 -13.32 -42.60 -19.98
CA THR A 169 -14.24 -43.37 -20.85
C THR A 169 -13.61 -43.67 -22.19
#